data_AF-A0AAP9WJP0-F1
#
_entry.id   AF-A0AAP9WJP0-F1
#
_cell.length_a   1.000
_cell.length_b   1.000
_cell.length_c   1.000
_cell.angle_alpha   90.00
_cell.angle_beta   90.00
_cell.angle_gamma   90.00
#
_symmetry.space_group_name_H-M   'P 1'
#
loop_
_entity.id
_entity.type
_entity.pdbx_description
1 polymer ?
#
loop_
_entity_poly.entity_id
_entity_poly.type
_entity_poly.pdbx_seq_one_letter_code
_entity_poly.pdbx_strand_id
1 'polypeptide(L)'
;MDIQKQIEIIRRGTVDLISEEELKSKLQKKKTLKIKAGFDPTAPDLHLGHFVQLKKLKHFQDLGHEVSFLLGDFTAMIGDPTGKSETRKRLSREEVLENSKTYQNQVFKVLDPVKTKIVYNSNWCSKMNFEDVLVLSSKYNVARMLERDDFSKRYKAGQPISMIEFLYPLVQGYDSVAMECDVELGGTDQKFNLLVGRDLQREYGKEAQCVLTLPLLVGLDGSKKMSKSLGNYVGITETPIDMFGKLMSISDDLMWNYFELLTDLPLPEIENRKNGMAKKELHPKEIKTELAKLIMDQFSSPSENEEAIQEWKKIHNPKSRAVPDDVKEIKLGEEFFAETPEPLLVWVLSKLSFIPSVSEGRRLIKAGGLYLSEDKITDEKFPIQKGKEYLVRQGKKGKFLKIIS
;
A
#
# COMPACT_ATOMS: atom_id res chain seq x y z
N MET A 1 21.90 -9.11 -22.86
CA MET A 1 22.21 -7.86 -22.15
C MET A 1 23.46 -8.07 -21.32
N ASP A 2 24.35 -7.07 -21.25
CA ASP A 2 25.55 -7.14 -20.42
C ASP A 2 25.23 -7.39 -18.94
N ILE A 3 26.08 -8.15 -18.24
CA ILE A 3 25.86 -8.58 -16.85
C ILE A 3 25.80 -7.38 -15.91
N GLN A 4 26.64 -6.36 -16.12
CA GLN A 4 26.64 -5.18 -15.26
C GLN A 4 25.30 -4.46 -15.33
N LYS A 5 24.74 -4.35 -16.54
CA LYS A 5 23.41 -3.76 -16.75
C LYS A 5 22.29 -4.60 -16.12
N GLN A 6 22.40 -5.93 -16.13
CA GLN A 6 21.45 -6.80 -15.41
C GLN A 6 21.51 -6.54 -13.90
N ILE A 7 22.71 -6.46 -13.33
CA ILE A 7 22.92 -6.18 -11.90
C ILE A 7 22.35 -4.80 -11.53
N GLU A 8 22.51 -3.78 -12.37
CA GLU A 8 21.92 -2.46 -12.13
C GLU A 8 20.38 -2.50 -12.05
N ILE A 9 19.74 -3.23 -12.96
CA ILE A 9 18.27 -3.42 -12.95
C ILE A 9 17.84 -4.22 -11.71
N ILE A 10 18.59 -5.27 -11.35
CA ILE A 10 18.31 -6.11 -10.19
C ILE A 10 18.44 -5.31 -8.90
N ARG A 11 19.51 -4.51 -8.74
CA ARG A 11 19.83 -3.71 -7.55
C ARG A 11 18.91 -2.49 -7.36
N ARG A 12 18.29 -1.99 -8.43
CA ARG A 12 17.37 -0.86 -8.32
C ARG A 12 16.20 -1.17 -7.38
N GLY A 13 15.99 -0.34 -6.37
CA GLY A 13 14.89 -0.48 -5.40
C GLY A 13 15.05 -1.64 -4.40
N THR A 14 16.24 -2.24 -4.30
CA THR A 14 16.55 -3.27 -3.28
C THR A 14 17.16 -2.63 -2.05
N VAL A 15 16.91 -3.20 -0.87
CA VAL A 15 17.56 -2.79 0.38
C VAL A 15 18.86 -3.57 0.58
N ASP A 16 18.80 -4.90 0.53
CA ASP A 16 19.97 -5.77 0.60
C ASP A 16 20.07 -6.64 -0.65
N LEU A 17 21.30 -6.81 -1.16
CA LEU A 17 21.68 -7.86 -2.11
C LEU A 17 22.82 -8.67 -1.49
N ILE A 18 22.47 -9.75 -0.81
CA ILE A 18 23.44 -10.58 -0.08
C ILE A 18 24.03 -11.59 -1.06
N SER A 19 25.37 -11.56 -1.15
CA SER A 19 26.18 -12.37 -2.07
C SER A 19 26.09 -11.90 -3.53
N GLU A 20 26.23 -10.58 -3.76
CA GLU A 20 26.24 -10.01 -5.12
C GLU A 20 27.28 -10.67 -6.04
N GLU A 21 28.48 -10.97 -5.53
CA GLU A 21 29.51 -11.66 -6.32
C GLU A 21 29.09 -13.10 -6.71
N GLU A 22 28.34 -13.78 -5.85
CA GLU A 22 27.76 -15.09 -6.21
C GLU A 22 26.68 -14.92 -7.29
N LEU A 23 25.86 -13.86 -7.21
CA LEU A 23 24.88 -13.56 -8.26
C LEU A 23 25.57 -13.29 -9.60
N LYS A 24 26.65 -12.49 -9.62
CA LYS A 24 27.46 -12.26 -10.83
C LYS A 24 28.01 -13.57 -11.38
N SER A 25 28.61 -14.42 -10.54
CA SER A 25 29.09 -15.74 -10.93
C SER A 25 27.97 -16.63 -11.49
N LYS A 26 26.78 -16.63 -10.87
CA LYS A 26 25.61 -17.37 -11.36
C LYS A 26 25.15 -16.87 -12.72
N LEU A 27 25.07 -15.55 -12.92
CA LEU A 27 24.72 -14.94 -14.21
C LEU A 27 25.73 -15.24 -15.32
N GLN A 28 27.01 -15.40 -14.98
CA GLN A 28 28.05 -15.82 -15.93
C GLN A 28 27.93 -17.31 -16.30
N LYS A 29 27.65 -18.16 -15.31
CA LYS A 29 27.63 -19.62 -15.48
C LYS A 29 26.33 -20.15 -16.07
N LYS A 30 25.20 -19.52 -15.75
CA LYS A 30 23.86 -19.99 -16.08
C LYS A 30 23.19 -19.03 -17.07
N LYS A 31 22.57 -19.59 -18.11
CA LYS A 31 21.74 -18.83 -19.05
C LYS A 31 20.44 -18.33 -18.40
N THR A 32 19.88 -19.10 -17.48
CA THR A 32 18.60 -18.84 -16.82
C THR A 32 18.74 -19.18 -15.34
N LEU A 33 18.36 -18.26 -14.45
CA LEU A 33 18.34 -18.45 -13.02
C LEU A 33 16.93 -18.81 -12.55
N LYS A 34 16.83 -19.58 -11.46
CA LYS A 34 15.57 -19.88 -10.78
C LYS A 34 15.29 -18.86 -9.68
N ILE A 35 14.28 -18.03 -9.87
CA ILE A 35 13.92 -16.92 -8.97
C ILE A 35 12.64 -17.28 -8.21
N LYS A 36 12.66 -17.20 -6.89
CA LYS A 36 11.51 -17.47 -6.01
C LYS A 36 11.07 -16.20 -5.30
N ALA A 37 9.76 -16.00 -5.20
CA ALA A 37 9.18 -15.17 -4.15
C ALA A 37 7.96 -15.88 -3.56
N GLY A 38 7.90 -15.97 -2.24
CA GLY A 38 6.85 -16.66 -1.49
C GLY A 38 5.76 -15.70 -1.02
N PHE A 39 4.50 -16.13 -1.11
CA PHE A 39 3.33 -15.39 -0.66
C PHE A 39 2.40 -16.33 0.11
N ASP A 40 2.22 -16.06 1.40
CA ASP A 40 1.27 -16.76 2.25
C ASP A 40 -0.14 -16.15 2.08
N PRO A 41 -1.11 -16.89 1.51
CA PRO A 41 -2.44 -16.36 1.22
C PRO A 41 -3.33 -16.34 2.50
N THR A 42 -2.94 -15.47 3.44
CA THR A 42 -3.60 -15.30 4.74
C THR A 42 -4.89 -14.46 4.68
N ALA A 43 -5.09 -13.76 3.57
CA ALA A 43 -6.29 -13.02 3.22
C ALA A 43 -6.43 -13.06 1.69
N PRO A 44 -7.65 -12.93 1.14
CA PRO A 44 -7.83 -12.84 -0.31
C PRO A 44 -7.15 -11.58 -0.86
N ASP A 45 -6.97 -11.50 -2.18
CA ASP A 45 -6.42 -10.43 -3.04
C ASP A 45 -5.07 -9.79 -2.68
N LEU A 46 -4.35 -9.43 -3.74
CA LEU A 46 -3.10 -8.71 -3.71
C LEU A 46 -3.31 -7.19 -3.60
N HIS A 47 -2.29 -6.48 -3.12
CA HIS A 47 -2.27 -5.04 -2.95
C HIS A 47 -0.89 -4.47 -3.32
N LEU A 48 -0.76 -3.14 -3.38
CA LEU A 48 0.49 -2.49 -3.80
C LEU A 48 1.71 -2.88 -2.93
N GLY A 49 1.51 -3.24 -1.67
CA GLY A 49 2.59 -3.85 -0.86
C GLY A 49 3.16 -5.16 -1.43
N HIS A 50 2.31 -6.04 -1.98
CA HIS A 50 2.76 -7.25 -2.69
C HIS A 50 3.34 -6.90 -4.07
N PHE A 51 2.80 -5.84 -4.70
CA PHE A 51 3.24 -5.38 -6.00
C PHE A 51 4.73 -5.06 -6.05
N VAL A 52 5.33 -4.54 -4.98
CA VAL A 52 6.79 -4.29 -4.90
C VAL A 52 7.60 -5.55 -5.22
N GLN A 53 7.24 -6.69 -4.62
CA GLN A 53 7.90 -7.98 -4.88
C GLN A 53 7.58 -8.50 -6.28
N LEU A 54 6.33 -8.41 -6.72
CA LEU A 54 5.90 -8.84 -8.06
C LEU A 54 6.59 -8.05 -9.18
N LYS A 55 6.79 -6.75 -8.99
CA LYS A 55 7.50 -5.90 -9.94
C LYS A 55 8.97 -6.30 -10.05
N LYS A 56 9.62 -6.65 -8.93
CA LYS A 56 10.98 -7.19 -8.98
C LYS A 56 11.03 -8.55 -9.68
N LEU A 57 10.06 -9.44 -9.44
CA LEU A 57 9.93 -10.67 -10.22
C LEU A 57 9.78 -10.38 -11.72
N LYS A 58 8.95 -9.40 -12.10
CA LYS A 58 8.79 -8.97 -13.49
C LYS A 58 10.12 -8.54 -14.10
N HIS A 59 10.96 -7.80 -13.37
CA HIS A 59 12.31 -7.48 -13.85
C HIS A 59 13.10 -8.75 -14.17
N PHE A 60 13.10 -9.76 -13.30
CA PHE A 60 13.75 -11.03 -13.60
C PHE A 60 13.16 -11.75 -14.83
N GLN A 61 11.85 -11.68 -15.05
CA GLN A 61 11.22 -12.21 -16.28
C GLN A 61 11.67 -11.48 -17.54
N ASP A 62 11.73 -10.15 -17.47
CA ASP A 62 12.15 -9.30 -18.60
C ASP A 62 13.65 -9.50 -18.91
N LEU A 63 14.43 -9.92 -17.91
CA LEU A 63 15.82 -10.38 -18.06
C LEU A 63 15.96 -11.80 -18.63
N GLY A 64 14.85 -12.55 -18.77
CA GLY A 64 14.84 -13.91 -19.31
C GLY A 64 15.10 -15.02 -18.28
N HIS A 65 14.95 -14.72 -16.99
CA HIS A 65 15.06 -15.72 -15.92
C HIS A 65 13.73 -16.43 -15.67
N GLU A 66 13.81 -17.61 -15.05
CA GLU A 66 12.63 -18.37 -14.66
C GLU A 66 12.10 -17.86 -13.32
N VAL A 67 10.86 -17.39 -13.31
CA VAL A 67 10.20 -16.88 -12.10
C VAL A 67 9.20 -17.89 -11.58
N SER A 68 9.35 -18.22 -10.31
CA SER A 68 8.39 -19.01 -9.55
C SER A 68 7.69 -18.14 -8.51
N PHE A 69 6.38 -17.99 -8.69
CA PHE A 69 5.47 -17.42 -7.69
C PHE A 69 5.01 -18.55 -6.78
N LEU A 70 5.58 -18.60 -5.58
CA LEU A 70 5.29 -19.65 -4.61
C LEU A 70 4.12 -19.23 -3.72
N LEU A 71 3.02 -19.98 -3.81
CA LEU A 71 1.92 -19.93 -2.87
C LEU A 71 2.27 -20.77 -1.65
N GLY A 72 2.37 -20.09 -0.51
CA GLY A 72 2.63 -20.69 0.78
C GLY A 72 1.38 -21.32 1.39
N ASP A 73 0.78 -22.30 0.71
CA ASP A 73 -0.48 -22.90 1.15
C ASP A 73 -0.32 -23.80 2.38
N PHE A 74 0.87 -24.36 2.60
CA PHE A 74 1.22 -25.05 3.84
C PHE A 74 1.74 -24.10 4.91
N THR A 75 2.59 -23.13 4.54
CA THR A 75 3.16 -22.14 5.48
C THR A 75 2.10 -21.21 6.07
N ALA A 76 1.08 -20.85 5.31
CA ALA A 76 -0.05 -20.04 5.80
C ALA A 76 -0.86 -20.76 6.90
N MET A 77 -0.88 -22.09 6.92
CA MET A 77 -1.51 -22.87 7.99
C MET A 77 -0.71 -22.82 9.31
N ILE A 78 0.61 -22.64 9.22
CA ILE A 78 1.50 -22.43 10.38
C ILE A 78 1.36 -20.98 10.87
N GLY A 79 1.47 -20.04 9.93
CA GLY A 79 1.39 -18.60 10.16
C GLY A 79 2.75 -17.97 10.47
N ASP A 80 3.22 -17.12 9.56
CA ASP A 80 4.49 -16.40 9.72
C ASP A 80 4.53 -15.50 10.97
N PRO A 81 5.46 -15.75 11.94
CA PRO A 81 5.62 -14.91 13.12
C PRO A 81 6.33 -13.57 12.83
N THR A 82 6.84 -13.36 11.61
CA THR A 82 7.68 -12.21 11.24
C THR A 82 7.08 -10.85 11.57
N GLY A 83 7.77 -10.13 12.46
CA GLY A 83 7.42 -8.77 12.87
C GLY A 83 6.11 -8.71 13.67
N LYS A 84 5.68 -9.83 14.27
CA LYS A 84 4.48 -9.90 15.10
C LYS A 84 4.84 -10.03 16.58
N SER A 85 4.08 -9.32 17.41
CA SER A 85 4.15 -9.41 18.87
C SER A 85 3.31 -10.55 19.45
N GLU A 86 2.42 -11.13 18.64
CA GLU A 86 1.48 -12.17 19.05
C GLU A 86 1.44 -13.30 18.00
N THR A 87 1.13 -14.51 18.46
CA THR A 87 0.98 -15.69 17.60
C THR A 87 -0.16 -15.48 16.60
N ARG A 88 0.08 -15.82 15.33
CA ARG A 88 -0.92 -15.74 14.26
C ARG A 88 -2.10 -16.68 14.53
N LYS A 89 -3.30 -16.25 14.15
CA LYS A 89 -4.44 -17.17 14.01
C LYS A 89 -4.13 -18.17 12.89
N ARG A 90 -4.32 -19.46 13.17
CA ARG A 90 -4.19 -20.51 12.16
C ARG A 90 -5.40 -20.49 11.22
N LEU A 91 -5.14 -20.72 9.95
CA LEU A 91 -6.16 -20.83 8.92
C LEU A 91 -6.39 -22.30 8.57
N SER A 92 -7.62 -22.64 8.19
CA SER A 92 -7.95 -23.95 7.64
C SER A 92 -7.33 -24.10 6.25
N ARG A 93 -7.12 -25.34 5.79
CA ARG A 93 -6.61 -25.60 4.45
C ARG A 93 -7.56 -25.05 3.39
N GLU A 94 -8.86 -25.17 3.61
CA GLU A 94 -9.92 -24.68 2.73
C GLU A 94 -9.87 -23.15 2.60
N GLU A 95 -9.71 -22.43 3.71
CA GLU A 95 -9.58 -20.96 3.71
C GLU A 95 -8.34 -20.52 2.92
N VAL A 96 -7.21 -21.20 3.14
CA VAL A 96 -5.94 -20.89 2.45
C VAL A 96 -6.05 -21.16 0.95
N LEU A 97 -6.69 -22.27 0.56
CA LEU A 97 -6.91 -22.60 -0.86
C LEU A 97 -7.86 -21.61 -1.54
N GLU A 98 -8.90 -21.14 -0.85
CA GLU A 98 -9.80 -20.11 -1.40
C GLU A 98 -9.06 -18.79 -1.62
N ASN A 99 -8.28 -18.34 -0.63
CA ASN A 99 -7.43 -17.16 -0.78
C ASN A 99 -6.42 -17.33 -1.92
N SER A 100 -5.83 -18.52 -2.07
CA SER A 100 -4.86 -18.85 -3.13
C SER A 100 -5.41 -18.67 -4.54
N LYS A 101 -6.72 -18.91 -4.76
CA LYS A 101 -7.36 -18.69 -6.07
C LYS A 101 -7.28 -17.23 -6.48
N THR A 102 -7.56 -16.32 -5.54
CA THR A 102 -7.49 -14.88 -5.82
C THR A 102 -6.07 -14.46 -6.19
N TYR A 103 -5.04 -14.99 -5.53
CA TYR A 103 -3.64 -14.66 -5.80
C TYR A 103 -3.23 -15.10 -7.20
N GLN A 104 -3.61 -16.33 -7.60
CA GLN A 104 -3.34 -16.85 -8.94
C GLN A 104 -4.00 -16.06 -10.05
N ASN A 105 -5.25 -15.64 -9.85
CA ASN A 105 -5.94 -14.85 -10.86
C ASN A 105 -5.32 -13.45 -11.01
N GLN A 106 -4.80 -12.90 -9.91
CA GLN A 106 -4.35 -11.52 -9.85
C GLN A 106 -2.87 -11.34 -10.18
N VAL A 107 -2.04 -12.36 -9.93
CA VAL A 107 -0.59 -12.29 -10.21
C VAL A 107 -0.31 -11.99 -11.68
N PHE A 108 -1.16 -12.50 -12.58
CA PHE A 108 -1.01 -12.30 -14.03
C PHE A 108 -1.44 -10.91 -14.52
N LYS A 109 -1.94 -10.02 -13.65
CA LYS A 109 -1.98 -8.58 -13.95
C LYS A 109 -0.58 -7.96 -14.03
N VAL A 110 0.42 -8.62 -13.44
CA VAL A 110 1.80 -8.12 -13.33
C VAL A 110 2.78 -9.01 -14.07
N LEU A 111 2.69 -10.32 -13.84
CA LEU A 111 3.62 -11.30 -14.41
C LEU A 111 3.07 -11.91 -15.70
N ASP A 112 3.96 -12.24 -16.62
CA ASP A 112 3.61 -12.96 -17.84
C ASP A 112 3.29 -14.42 -17.50
N PRO A 113 2.05 -14.93 -17.76
CA PRO A 113 1.66 -16.29 -17.42
C PRO A 113 2.51 -17.36 -18.11
N VAL A 114 3.06 -17.09 -19.30
CA VAL A 114 3.91 -18.04 -20.03
C VAL A 114 5.29 -18.16 -19.38
N LYS A 115 5.76 -17.10 -18.71
CA LYS A 115 7.08 -17.02 -18.06
C LYS A 115 7.02 -17.19 -16.54
N THR A 116 5.86 -17.53 -15.99
CA THR A 116 5.64 -17.67 -14.54
C THR A 116 5.25 -19.09 -14.19
N LYS A 117 5.95 -19.69 -13.22
CA LYS A 117 5.50 -20.93 -12.57
C LYS A 117 4.75 -20.59 -11.30
N ILE A 118 3.50 -21.01 -11.21
CA ILE A 118 2.77 -21.05 -9.93
C ILE A 118 3.17 -22.34 -9.21
N VAL A 119 3.66 -22.22 -7.99
CA VAL A 119 4.14 -23.36 -7.18
C VAL A 119 3.43 -23.34 -5.84
N TYR A 120 3.14 -24.51 -5.27
CA TYR A 120 2.54 -24.67 -3.94
C TYR A 120 3.51 -25.41 -3.04
N ASN A 121 3.80 -24.90 -1.85
CA ASN A 121 4.73 -25.60 -0.95
C ASN A 121 4.13 -26.85 -0.31
N SER A 122 2.81 -27.01 -0.30
CA SER A 122 2.19 -28.29 0.06
C SER A 122 2.65 -29.46 -0.83
N ASN A 123 3.14 -29.21 -2.04
CA ASN A 123 3.65 -30.25 -2.95
C ASN A 123 4.79 -31.10 -2.38
N TRP A 124 5.59 -30.52 -1.47
CA TRP A 124 6.64 -31.22 -0.73
C TRP A 124 6.35 -31.26 0.77
N CYS A 125 5.87 -30.17 1.37
CA CYS A 125 5.64 -30.11 2.82
C CYS A 125 4.56 -31.10 3.29
N SER A 126 3.49 -31.32 2.52
CA SER A 126 2.45 -32.29 2.90
C SER A 126 2.88 -33.75 2.78
N LYS A 127 4.03 -34.02 2.16
CA LYS A 127 4.58 -35.37 1.99
C LYS A 127 5.66 -35.70 3.04
N MET A 128 6.10 -34.70 3.81
CA MET A 128 7.07 -34.91 4.89
C MET A 128 6.47 -35.83 5.95
N ASN A 129 7.16 -36.92 6.23
CA ASN A 129 6.89 -37.72 7.42
C ASN A 129 7.57 -37.07 8.65
N PHE A 130 7.36 -37.65 9.83
CA PHE A 130 7.94 -37.06 11.05
C PHE A 130 9.47 -37.14 11.08
N GLU A 131 10.08 -38.18 10.47
CA GLU A 131 11.53 -38.30 10.35
C GLU A 131 12.11 -37.17 9.50
N ASP A 132 11.45 -36.78 8.40
CA ASP A 132 11.85 -35.65 7.57
C ASP A 132 11.87 -34.33 8.37
N VAL A 133 10.88 -34.14 9.24
CA VAL A 133 10.81 -32.97 10.14
C VAL A 133 11.93 -33.00 11.18
N LEU A 134 12.27 -34.17 11.74
CA LEU A 134 13.39 -34.32 12.66
C LEU A 134 14.72 -34.00 11.97
N VAL A 135 14.92 -34.49 10.74
CA VAL A 135 16.10 -34.16 9.93
C VAL A 135 16.16 -32.66 9.67
N LEU A 136 15.08 -32.05 9.17
CA LEU A 136 15.03 -30.61 8.87
C LEU A 136 15.33 -29.76 10.11
N SER A 137 14.70 -30.08 11.25
CA SER A 137 14.91 -29.35 12.51
C SER A 137 16.31 -29.52 13.09
N SER A 138 17.00 -30.61 12.79
CA SER A 138 18.41 -30.82 13.20
C SER A 138 19.41 -29.96 12.42
N LYS A 139 19.01 -29.41 11.25
CA LYS A 139 19.89 -28.61 10.37
C LYS A 139 20.05 -27.16 10.79
N TYR A 140 19.34 -26.69 11.82
CA TYR A 140 19.42 -25.31 12.27
C TYR A 140 19.43 -25.20 13.80
N ASN A 141 20.17 -24.23 14.31
CA ASN A 141 20.37 -24.08 15.75
C ASN A 141 19.34 -23.11 16.37
N VAL A 142 18.75 -23.53 17.50
CA VAL A 142 17.83 -22.71 18.31
C VAL A 142 18.44 -21.37 18.72
N ALA A 143 19.73 -21.33 19.05
CA ALA A 143 20.41 -20.08 19.40
C ALA A 143 20.33 -19.04 18.28
N ARG A 144 20.53 -19.46 17.02
CA ARG A 144 20.37 -18.59 15.85
C ARG A 144 18.92 -18.16 15.65
N MET A 145 17.95 -19.02 15.95
CA MET A 145 16.54 -18.62 15.90
C MET A 145 16.24 -17.52 16.92
N LEU A 146 16.81 -17.59 18.13
CA LEU A 146 16.62 -16.58 19.18
C LEU A 146 17.34 -15.25 18.91
N GLU A 147 18.30 -15.20 17.98
CA GLU A 147 18.94 -13.96 17.51
C GLU A 147 18.00 -13.11 16.65
N ARG A 148 16.96 -13.73 16.08
CA ARG A 148 15.93 -13.03 15.30
C ARG A 148 15.18 -12.02 16.18
N ASP A 149 15.05 -10.79 15.71
CA ASP A 149 14.56 -9.65 16.50
C ASP A 149 13.23 -9.88 17.24
N ASP A 150 12.23 -10.47 16.59
CA ASP A 150 10.91 -10.72 17.18
C ASP A 150 10.94 -11.81 18.25
N PHE A 151 11.63 -12.93 18.01
CA PHE A 151 11.84 -13.96 19.01
C PHE A 151 12.72 -13.47 20.17
N SER A 152 13.78 -12.71 19.89
CA SER A 152 14.64 -12.11 20.92
C SER A 152 13.85 -11.20 21.86
N LYS A 153 13.00 -10.33 21.29
CA LYS A 153 12.15 -9.41 22.07
C LYS A 153 11.11 -10.17 22.90
N ARG A 154 10.39 -11.12 22.29
CA ARG A 154 9.36 -11.93 22.98
C ARG A 154 9.97 -12.76 24.10
N TYR A 155 11.10 -13.42 23.84
CA TYR A 155 11.79 -14.25 24.83
C TYR A 155 12.27 -13.41 26.02
N LYS A 156 12.91 -12.26 25.77
CA LYS A 156 13.33 -11.31 26.83
C LYS A 156 12.15 -10.74 27.62
N ALA A 157 10.99 -10.57 26.97
CA ALA A 157 9.77 -10.09 27.61
C ALA A 157 8.97 -11.20 28.33
N GLY A 158 9.44 -12.46 28.31
CA GLY A 158 8.69 -13.60 28.87
C GLY A 158 7.40 -13.92 28.13
N GLN A 159 7.23 -13.42 26.91
CA GLN A 159 6.06 -13.69 26.08
C GLN A 159 6.17 -15.10 25.48
N PRO A 160 5.09 -15.91 25.50
CA PRO A 160 5.12 -17.26 24.94
C PRO A 160 5.56 -17.26 23.48
N ILE A 161 6.38 -18.22 23.08
CA ILE A 161 6.75 -18.52 21.68
C ILE A 161 6.44 -20.00 21.46
N SER A 162 5.53 -20.31 20.54
CA SER A 162 5.17 -21.70 20.26
C SER A 162 6.26 -22.42 19.48
N MET A 163 6.44 -23.73 19.72
CA MET A 163 7.37 -24.57 18.94
C MET A 163 7.06 -24.54 17.44
N ILE A 164 5.80 -24.39 17.06
CA ILE A 164 5.42 -24.33 15.64
C ILE A 164 5.95 -23.05 14.96
N GLU A 165 6.13 -21.95 15.72
CA GLU A 165 6.67 -20.70 15.20
C GLU A 165 8.15 -20.86 14.84
N PHE A 166 8.90 -21.71 15.56
CA PHE A 166 10.28 -22.06 15.22
C PHE A 166 10.39 -22.96 13.98
N LEU A 167 9.33 -23.69 13.64
CA LEU A 167 9.31 -24.51 12.42
C LEU A 167 9.07 -23.66 11.17
N TYR A 168 8.40 -22.51 11.27
CA TYR A 168 8.07 -21.69 10.11
C TYR A 168 9.30 -21.30 9.26
N PRO A 169 10.39 -20.74 9.82
CA PRO A 169 11.59 -20.40 9.03
C PRO A 169 12.22 -21.61 8.35
N LEU A 170 12.15 -22.78 8.98
CA LEU A 170 12.67 -24.03 8.43
C LEU A 170 11.85 -24.50 7.22
N VAL A 171 10.53 -24.46 7.34
CA VAL A 171 9.61 -24.85 6.25
C VAL A 171 9.78 -23.91 5.07
N GLN A 172 9.77 -22.59 5.29
CA GLN A 172 10.01 -21.61 4.22
C GLN A 172 11.41 -21.76 3.59
N GLY A 173 12.43 -22.05 4.40
CA GLY A 173 13.78 -22.27 3.90
C GLY A 173 13.90 -23.58 3.11
N TYR A 174 13.18 -24.63 3.50
CA TYR A 174 13.13 -25.89 2.77
C TYR A 174 12.48 -25.74 1.38
N ASP A 175 11.55 -24.80 1.21
CA ASP A 175 11.00 -24.47 -0.11
C ASP A 175 12.13 -24.15 -1.11
N SER A 176 13.18 -23.46 -0.67
CA SER A 176 14.34 -23.14 -1.51
C SER A 176 15.25 -24.33 -1.80
N VAL A 177 15.30 -25.30 -0.88
CA VAL A 177 15.96 -26.60 -1.12
C VAL A 177 15.20 -27.38 -2.19
N ALA A 178 13.88 -27.50 -2.04
CA ALA A 178 13.01 -28.24 -2.95
C ALA A 178 12.99 -27.65 -4.37
N MET A 179 13.03 -26.32 -4.47
CA MET A 179 13.01 -25.60 -5.76
C MET A 179 14.41 -25.37 -6.36
N GLU A 180 15.48 -25.62 -5.60
CA GLU A 180 16.87 -25.31 -5.96
C GLU A 180 17.04 -23.85 -6.40
N CYS A 181 16.50 -22.91 -5.61
CA CYS A 181 16.48 -21.49 -5.94
C CYS A 181 17.87 -20.89 -6.09
N ASP A 182 18.07 -20.10 -7.14
CA ASP A 182 19.28 -19.29 -7.33
C ASP A 182 19.18 -17.94 -6.63
N VAL A 183 17.97 -17.37 -6.59
CA VAL A 183 17.66 -16.09 -5.94
C VAL A 183 16.31 -16.21 -5.25
N GLU A 184 16.22 -15.75 -4.02
CA GLU A 184 14.94 -15.58 -3.32
C GLU A 184 14.72 -14.11 -2.98
N LEU A 185 13.52 -13.62 -3.32
CA LEU A 185 13.07 -12.28 -3.02
C LEU A 185 12.19 -12.29 -1.76
N GLY A 186 12.30 -11.24 -0.96
CA GLY A 186 11.38 -11.00 0.15
C GLY A 186 11.36 -9.54 0.58
N GLY A 187 10.40 -9.17 1.43
CA GLY A 187 10.48 -7.90 2.15
C GLY A 187 11.67 -7.86 3.12
N THR A 188 12.06 -6.68 3.58
CA THR A 188 13.11 -6.54 4.62
C THR A 188 12.76 -7.30 5.91
N ASP A 189 11.48 -7.49 6.18
CA ASP A 189 11.01 -8.29 7.31
C ASP A 189 11.35 -9.79 7.13
N GLN A 190 11.44 -10.29 5.90
CA GLN A 190 11.74 -11.70 5.59
C GLN A 190 13.24 -12.06 5.65
N LYS A 191 14.14 -11.09 5.87
CA LYS A 191 15.60 -11.29 5.76
C LYS A 191 16.11 -12.52 6.51
N PHE A 192 15.61 -12.75 7.73
CA PHE A 192 15.98 -13.93 8.51
C PHE A 192 15.58 -15.24 7.81
N ASN A 193 14.32 -15.37 7.38
CA ASN A 193 13.82 -16.60 6.74
C ASN A 193 14.58 -16.88 5.42
N LEU A 194 14.89 -15.84 4.65
CA LEU A 194 15.67 -15.96 3.40
C LEU A 194 17.10 -16.48 3.67
N LEU A 195 17.71 -16.05 4.78
CA LEU A 195 19.02 -16.54 5.22
C LEU A 195 18.96 -17.98 5.72
N VAL A 196 17.88 -18.38 6.42
CA VAL A 196 17.65 -19.79 6.77
C VAL A 196 17.59 -20.65 5.51
N GLY A 197 16.84 -20.23 4.49
CA GLY A 197 16.79 -20.95 3.20
C GLY A 197 18.16 -21.11 2.54
N ARG A 198 18.96 -20.04 2.56
CA ARG A 198 20.35 -20.05 2.06
C ARG A 198 21.24 -21.04 2.80
N ASP A 199 21.16 -21.08 4.13
CA ASP A 199 21.93 -22.01 4.95
C ASP A 199 21.46 -23.46 4.77
N LEU A 200 20.14 -23.69 4.72
CA LEU A 200 19.58 -25.01 4.48
C LEU A 200 20.00 -25.57 3.12
N GLN A 201 20.03 -24.77 2.06
CA GLN A 201 20.55 -25.25 0.77
C GLN A 201 21.98 -25.80 0.90
N ARG A 202 22.87 -25.15 1.66
CA ARG A 202 24.23 -25.65 1.91
C ARG A 202 24.23 -26.97 2.67
N GLU A 203 23.42 -27.07 3.72
CA GLU A 203 23.26 -28.29 4.53
C GLU A 203 22.73 -29.48 3.73
N TYR A 204 21.99 -29.22 2.66
CA TYR A 204 21.49 -30.22 1.71
C TYR A 204 22.40 -30.39 0.47
N GLY A 205 23.62 -29.82 0.50
CA GLY A 205 24.61 -29.95 -0.58
C GLY A 205 24.22 -29.24 -1.88
N LYS A 206 23.31 -28.27 -1.82
CA LYS A 206 22.89 -27.43 -2.94
C LYS A 206 23.67 -26.13 -2.97
N GLU A 207 23.76 -25.53 -4.16
CA GLU A 207 24.30 -24.19 -4.33
C GLU A 207 23.38 -23.18 -3.63
N ALA A 208 23.94 -22.35 -2.76
CA ALA A 208 23.18 -21.41 -1.95
C ALA A 208 22.54 -20.28 -2.80
N GLN A 209 21.33 -19.88 -2.45
CA GLN A 209 20.60 -18.79 -3.10
C GLN A 209 21.19 -17.43 -2.75
N CYS A 210 21.12 -16.48 -3.68
CA CYS A 210 21.32 -15.07 -3.38
C CYS A 210 20.05 -14.52 -2.71
N VAL A 211 20.22 -13.70 -1.68
CA VAL A 211 19.09 -13.10 -0.96
C VAL A 211 18.94 -11.66 -1.38
N LEU A 212 17.74 -11.30 -1.81
CA LEU A 212 17.41 -9.94 -2.25
C LEU A 212 16.20 -9.42 -1.47
N THR A 213 16.42 -8.40 -0.64
CA THR A 213 15.35 -7.79 0.15
C THR A 213 14.85 -6.51 -0.50
N LEU A 214 13.55 -6.30 -0.41
CA LEU A 214 12.85 -5.12 -0.91
C LEU A 214 12.26 -4.34 0.26
N PRO A 215 12.19 -3.00 0.17
CA PRO A 215 11.61 -2.20 1.23
C PRO A 215 10.10 -2.50 1.34
N LEU A 216 9.58 -2.36 2.55
CA LEU A 216 8.15 -2.50 2.81
C LEU A 216 7.44 -1.22 2.37
N LEU A 217 6.48 -1.35 1.46
CA LEU A 217 5.65 -0.22 1.07
C LEU A 217 4.85 0.26 2.28
N VAL A 218 5.00 1.55 2.60
CA VAL A 218 4.21 2.20 3.64
C VAL A 218 2.76 2.35 3.15
N GLY A 219 1.79 2.07 4.00
CA GLY A 219 0.37 2.15 3.65
C GLY A 219 -0.17 3.58 3.65
N LEU A 220 -1.47 3.71 3.39
CA LEU A 220 -2.16 5.01 3.29
C LEU A 220 -2.09 5.87 4.56
N ASP A 221 -1.81 5.27 5.72
CA ASP A 221 -1.61 6.00 6.99
C ASP A 221 -0.25 6.71 7.09
N GLY A 222 0.69 6.41 6.18
CA GLY A 222 2.01 7.06 6.13
C GLY A 222 3.04 6.59 7.15
N SER A 223 2.76 5.57 7.96
CA SER A 223 3.68 5.08 8.99
C SER A 223 3.86 3.56 9.01
N LYS A 224 2.77 2.79 8.92
CA LYS A 224 2.80 1.33 8.98
C LYS A 224 2.93 0.74 7.59
N LYS A 225 3.49 -0.47 7.50
CA LYS A 225 3.49 -1.22 6.24
C LYS A 225 2.08 -1.43 5.73
N MET A 226 1.91 -1.43 4.42
CA MET A 226 0.64 -1.67 3.76
C MET A 226 0.11 -3.06 4.11
N SER A 227 -1.13 -3.12 4.59
CA SER A 227 -1.75 -4.35 5.07
C SER A 227 -3.28 -4.29 5.04
N LYS A 228 -3.91 -5.37 4.59
CA LYS A 228 -5.37 -5.51 4.62
C LYS A 228 -5.95 -5.41 6.02
N SER A 229 -5.30 -6.01 7.02
CA SER A 229 -5.77 -6.01 8.41
C SER A 229 -5.76 -4.62 9.04
N LEU A 230 -4.98 -3.68 8.49
CA LEU A 230 -4.92 -2.29 8.96
C LEU A 230 -5.85 -1.36 8.18
N GLY A 231 -6.49 -1.83 7.10
CA GLY A 231 -7.31 -0.99 6.22
C GLY A 231 -6.53 0.09 5.46
N ASN A 232 -5.19 0.05 5.48
CA ASN A 232 -4.30 1.07 4.91
C ASN A 232 -3.78 0.70 3.51
N TYR A 233 -4.53 -0.09 2.75
CA TYR A 233 -4.07 -0.72 1.51
C TYR A 233 -4.77 -0.19 0.26
N VAL A 234 -4.09 -0.42 -0.88
CA VAL A 234 -4.63 -0.23 -2.23
C VAL A 234 -4.51 -1.57 -2.96
N GLY A 235 -5.65 -2.20 -3.26
CA GLY A 235 -5.73 -3.46 -3.98
C GLY A 235 -5.42 -3.30 -5.47
N ILE A 236 -4.78 -4.30 -6.07
CA ILE A 236 -4.39 -4.23 -7.51
C ILE A 236 -5.56 -4.52 -8.47
N THR A 237 -6.71 -4.91 -7.92
CA THR A 237 -7.96 -5.18 -8.65
C THR A 237 -9.06 -4.19 -8.31
N GLU A 238 -8.75 -3.12 -7.57
CA GLU A 238 -9.73 -2.07 -7.33
C GLU A 238 -10.10 -1.35 -8.62
N THR A 239 -11.28 -0.74 -8.66
CA THR A 239 -11.68 0.06 -9.80
C THR A 239 -10.68 1.22 -10.00
N PRO A 240 -10.46 1.69 -11.23
CA PRO A 240 -9.55 2.81 -11.48
C PRO A 240 -9.87 4.06 -10.63
N ILE A 241 -11.16 4.36 -10.41
CA ILE A 241 -11.60 5.51 -9.62
C ILE A 241 -11.30 5.34 -8.12
N ASP A 242 -11.48 4.14 -7.57
CA ASP A 242 -11.17 3.85 -6.16
C ASP A 242 -9.65 3.88 -5.93
N MET A 243 -8.89 3.24 -6.82
CA MET A 243 -7.42 3.26 -6.78
C MET A 243 -6.90 4.69 -6.86
N PHE A 244 -7.40 5.49 -7.79
CA PHE A 244 -7.03 6.90 -7.92
C PHE A 244 -7.36 7.67 -6.64
N GLY A 245 -8.57 7.52 -6.10
CA GLY A 245 -8.98 8.19 -4.87
C GLY A 245 -8.10 7.87 -3.67
N LYS A 246 -7.72 6.59 -3.51
CA LYS A 246 -6.79 6.17 -2.45
C LYS A 246 -5.39 6.72 -2.66
N LEU A 247 -4.86 6.67 -3.89
CA LEU A 247 -3.53 7.21 -4.20
C LEU A 247 -3.48 8.73 -4.01
N MET A 248 -4.56 9.46 -4.30
CA MET A 248 -4.65 10.90 -4.04
C MET A 248 -4.72 11.26 -2.54
N SER A 249 -4.98 10.29 -1.65
CA SER A 249 -5.08 10.50 -0.21
C SER A 249 -3.73 10.49 0.52
N ILE A 250 -2.66 10.01 -0.13
CA ILE A 250 -1.33 9.96 0.48
C ILE A 250 -0.74 11.37 0.65
N SER A 251 0.12 11.51 1.66
CA SER A 251 0.84 12.77 1.91
C SER A 251 1.83 13.10 0.78
N ASP A 252 2.17 14.38 0.66
CA ASP A 252 3.12 14.85 -0.35
C ASP A 252 4.54 14.29 -0.10
N ASP A 253 4.88 13.95 1.14
CA ASP A 253 6.15 13.30 1.46
C ASP A 253 6.14 11.80 1.10
N LEU A 254 5.01 11.11 1.36
CA LEU A 254 4.89 9.68 1.11
C LEU A 254 4.91 9.34 -0.39
N MET A 255 4.46 10.25 -1.25
CA MET A 255 4.36 10.01 -2.70
C MET A 255 5.71 9.66 -3.32
N TRP A 256 6.83 10.15 -2.78
CA TRP A 256 8.18 9.84 -3.29
C TRP A 256 8.55 8.37 -3.06
N ASN A 257 8.17 7.81 -1.91
CA ASN A 257 8.34 6.38 -1.66
C ASN A 257 7.53 5.55 -2.66
N TYR A 258 6.33 6.00 -3.03
CA TYR A 258 5.50 5.34 -4.04
C TYR A 258 6.09 5.45 -5.44
N PHE A 259 6.65 6.61 -5.82
CA PHE A 259 7.38 6.76 -7.09
C PHE A 259 8.51 5.74 -7.21
N GLU A 260 9.37 5.67 -6.20
CA GLU A 260 10.55 4.81 -6.21
C GLU A 260 10.20 3.32 -6.26
N LEU A 261 9.16 2.90 -5.54
CA LEU A 261 8.82 1.48 -5.37
C LEU A 261 7.81 0.94 -6.37
N LEU A 262 6.96 1.80 -6.93
CA LEU A 262 5.83 1.38 -7.76
C LEU A 262 5.97 1.82 -9.22
N THR A 263 6.91 2.69 -9.57
CA THR A 263 7.11 3.16 -10.96
C THR A 263 8.46 2.76 -11.52
N ASP A 264 8.59 2.78 -12.85
CA ASP A 264 9.87 2.54 -13.54
C ASP A 264 10.63 3.83 -13.87
N LEU A 265 10.12 4.99 -13.44
CA LEU A 265 10.73 6.29 -13.71
C LEU A 265 12.16 6.35 -13.18
N PRO A 266 13.15 6.77 -13.98
CA PRO A 266 14.53 6.91 -13.50
C PRO A 266 14.62 7.80 -12.25
N LEU A 267 15.50 7.45 -11.29
CA LEU A 267 15.70 8.24 -10.07
C LEU A 267 15.98 9.73 -10.33
N PRO A 268 16.80 10.11 -11.34
CA PRO A 268 17.00 11.53 -11.66
C PRO A 268 15.71 12.26 -12.05
N GLU A 269 14.77 11.58 -12.71
CA GLU A 269 13.48 12.18 -13.08
C GLU A 269 12.57 12.38 -11.87
N ILE A 270 12.61 11.47 -10.90
CA ILE A 270 11.89 11.62 -9.62
C ILE A 270 12.47 12.79 -8.84
N GLU A 271 13.80 12.90 -8.77
CA GLU A 271 14.50 13.97 -8.07
C GLU A 271 14.24 15.35 -8.73
N ASN A 272 14.14 15.42 -10.06
CA ASN A 272 13.75 16.64 -10.76
C ASN A 272 12.35 17.11 -10.36
N ARG A 273 11.37 16.20 -10.24
CA ARG A 273 10.02 16.53 -9.77
C ARG A 273 10.03 17.03 -8.33
N LYS A 274 10.83 16.40 -7.47
CA LYS A 274 10.99 16.80 -6.07
C LYS A 274 11.56 18.21 -5.93
N ASN A 275 12.58 18.53 -6.73
CA ASN A 275 13.15 19.87 -6.79
C ASN A 275 12.18 20.92 -7.36
N GLY A 276 11.44 20.59 -8.41
CA GLY A 276 10.39 21.47 -8.96
C GLY A 276 9.28 21.76 -7.95
N MET A 277 8.88 20.77 -7.15
CA MET A 277 7.93 20.97 -6.06
C MET A 277 8.48 21.89 -4.96
N ALA A 278 9.74 21.69 -4.55
CA ALA A 278 10.39 22.53 -3.54
C ALA A 278 10.53 24.00 -3.99
N LYS A 279 10.74 24.22 -5.30
CA LYS A 279 10.78 25.55 -5.93
C LYS A 279 9.41 26.16 -6.22
N LYS A 280 8.31 25.44 -5.95
CA LYS A 280 6.92 25.81 -6.28
C LYS A 280 6.67 25.99 -7.78
N GLU A 281 7.48 25.36 -8.62
CA GLU A 281 7.31 25.31 -10.08
C GLU A 281 6.27 24.25 -10.47
N LEU A 282 6.16 23.18 -9.67
CA LEU A 282 5.21 22.09 -9.85
C LEU A 282 4.26 22.00 -8.65
N HIS A 283 2.96 21.80 -8.91
CA HIS A 283 1.98 21.67 -7.85
C HIS A 283 1.92 20.21 -7.33
N PRO A 284 1.97 19.95 -6.00
CA PRO A 284 1.97 18.58 -5.45
C PRO A 284 0.81 17.71 -5.93
N LYS A 285 -0.38 18.30 -6.09
CA LYS A 285 -1.57 17.62 -6.64
C LYS A 285 -1.35 17.07 -8.06
N GLU A 286 -0.64 17.79 -8.91
CA GLU A 286 -0.37 17.36 -10.29
C GLU A 286 0.61 16.20 -10.29
N ILE A 287 1.67 16.30 -9.49
CA ILE A 287 2.65 15.22 -9.30
C ILE A 287 1.97 13.95 -8.75
N LYS A 288 1.07 14.07 -7.76
CA LYS A 288 0.30 12.92 -7.25
C LYS A 288 -0.67 12.35 -8.28
N THR A 289 -1.25 13.19 -9.12
CA THR A 289 -2.11 12.74 -10.22
C THR A 289 -1.30 11.92 -11.23
N GLU A 290 -0.09 12.39 -11.57
CA GLU A 290 0.85 11.68 -12.43
C GLU A 290 1.27 10.33 -11.82
N LEU A 291 1.68 10.32 -10.55
CA LEU A 291 2.00 9.10 -9.81
C LEU A 291 0.86 8.09 -9.86
N ALA A 292 -0.36 8.55 -9.56
CA ALA A 292 -1.53 7.68 -9.53
C ALA A 292 -1.77 7.07 -10.91
N LYS A 293 -1.68 7.87 -11.98
CA LYS A 293 -1.80 7.40 -13.35
C LYS A 293 -0.73 6.35 -13.70
N LEU A 294 0.54 6.59 -13.37
CA LEU A 294 1.63 5.62 -13.62
C LEU A 294 1.43 4.29 -12.88
N ILE A 295 0.83 4.32 -11.69
CA ILE A 295 0.50 3.10 -10.95
C ILE A 295 -0.70 2.40 -11.60
N MET A 296 -1.76 3.13 -11.92
CA MET A 296 -2.98 2.57 -12.52
C MET A 296 -2.74 1.98 -13.91
N ASP A 297 -1.88 2.60 -14.72
CA ASP A 297 -1.50 2.14 -16.07
C ASP A 297 -0.80 0.75 -16.05
N GLN A 298 -0.41 0.26 -14.87
CA GLN A 298 0.14 -1.10 -14.70
C GLN A 298 -0.95 -2.17 -14.54
N PHE A 299 -2.22 -1.80 -14.32
CA PHE A 299 -3.30 -2.76 -14.00
C PHE A 299 -4.54 -2.66 -14.88
N SER A 300 -4.73 -1.51 -15.53
CA SER A 300 -5.89 -1.15 -16.34
C SER A 300 -5.46 -0.35 -17.57
N SER A 301 -6.34 -0.23 -18.56
CA SER A 301 -6.01 0.49 -19.79
C SER A 301 -5.85 2.00 -19.55
N PRO A 302 -4.97 2.68 -20.31
CA PRO A 302 -4.80 4.13 -20.18
C PRO A 302 -6.09 4.94 -20.38
N SER A 303 -7.02 4.45 -21.21
CA SER A 303 -8.33 5.10 -21.45
C SER A 303 -9.24 5.03 -20.22
N GLU A 304 -9.39 3.85 -19.61
CA GLU A 304 -10.19 3.67 -18.38
C GLU A 304 -9.63 4.52 -17.23
N ASN A 305 -8.30 4.62 -17.14
CA ASN A 305 -7.64 5.41 -16.13
C ASN A 305 -7.88 6.92 -16.31
N GLU A 306 -7.82 7.42 -17.55
CA GLU A 306 -8.11 8.83 -17.83
C GLU A 306 -9.57 9.17 -17.52
N GLU A 307 -10.52 8.32 -17.93
CA GLU A 307 -11.94 8.47 -17.61
C GLU A 307 -12.17 8.56 -16.10
N ALA A 308 -11.57 7.65 -15.33
CA ALA A 308 -11.68 7.63 -13.88
C ALA A 308 -11.05 8.89 -13.22
N ILE A 309 -9.94 9.39 -13.75
CA ILE A 309 -9.33 10.64 -13.28
C ILE A 309 -10.27 11.82 -13.52
N GLN A 310 -10.88 11.92 -14.70
CA GLN A 310 -11.82 12.98 -15.03
C GLN A 310 -13.10 12.89 -14.19
N GLU A 311 -13.64 11.68 -14.01
CA GLU A 311 -14.78 11.44 -13.14
C GLU A 311 -14.48 11.82 -11.68
N TRP A 312 -13.34 11.37 -11.14
CA TRP A 312 -12.94 11.72 -9.79
C TRP A 312 -12.77 13.23 -9.63
N LYS A 313 -12.12 13.89 -10.60
CA LYS A 313 -11.99 15.36 -10.64
C LYS A 313 -13.36 16.01 -10.69
N LYS A 314 -14.33 15.49 -11.45
CA LYS A 314 -15.71 16.00 -11.50
C LYS A 314 -16.44 15.81 -10.18
N ILE A 315 -16.29 14.68 -9.49
CA ILE A 315 -16.93 14.45 -8.18
C ILE A 315 -16.31 15.36 -7.09
N HIS A 316 -15.00 15.59 -7.17
CA HIS A 316 -14.26 16.30 -6.13
C HIS A 316 -14.00 17.78 -6.42
N ASN A 317 -14.30 18.24 -7.64
CA ASN A 317 -14.18 19.65 -8.04
C ASN A 317 -15.10 20.49 -7.15
N PRO A 318 -14.58 21.52 -6.46
CA PRO A 318 -15.38 22.41 -5.62
C PRO A 318 -16.59 23.01 -6.35
N LYS A 319 -16.47 23.28 -7.66
CA LYS A 319 -17.50 23.91 -8.51
C LYS A 319 -18.62 22.99 -8.97
N SER A 320 -18.40 21.67 -8.91
CA SER A 320 -19.40 20.64 -9.26
C SER A 320 -20.01 19.99 -8.03
N ARG A 321 -19.70 20.50 -6.83
CA ARG A 321 -20.43 20.16 -5.60
C ARG A 321 -21.78 20.84 -5.69
N ALA A 322 -22.67 20.23 -6.47
CA ALA A 322 -24.03 20.68 -6.68
C ALA A 322 -24.62 21.05 -5.31
N VAL A 323 -25.08 22.29 -5.21
CA VAL A 323 -26.03 22.69 -4.18
C VAL A 323 -27.12 21.60 -4.21
N PRO A 324 -27.40 20.89 -3.10
CA PRO A 324 -28.45 19.87 -3.11
C PRO A 324 -29.74 20.48 -3.70
N ASP A 325 -30.48 19.74 -4.52
CA ASP A 325 -31.73 20.27 -5.09
C ASP A 325 -32.75 20.64 -3.98
N ASP A 326 -32.58 20.08 -2.79
CA ASP A 326 -33.41 20.31 -1.59
C ASP A 326 -32.69 21.15 -0.52
N VAL A 327 -32.11 22.30 -0.90
CA VAL A 327 -31.62 23.26 0.10
C VAL A 327 -32.79 23.94 0.79
N LYS A 328 -32.80 23.85 2.13
CA LYS A 328 -33.74 24.58 2.98
C LYS A 328 -33.67 26.08 2.68
N GLU A 329 -34.75 26.62 2.14
CA GLU A 329 -34.94 28.04 1.87
C GLU A 329 -35.69 28.70 3.04
N ILE A 330 -35.20 29.83 3.52
CA ILE A 330 -35.86 30.63 4.56
C ILE A 330 -35.96 32.07 4.08
N LYS A 331 -37.18 32.59 4.08
CA LYS A 331 -37.46 34.01 3.87
C LYS A 331 -37.41 34.73 5.23
N LEU A 332 -36.59 35.77 5.32
CA LEU A 332 -36.52 36.59 6.54
C LEU A 332 -37.75 37.50 6.60
N GLY A 333 -38.44 37.52 7.74
CA GLY A 333 -39.50 38.48 7.99
C GLY A 333 -38.96 39.86 8.37
N GLU A 334 -39.83 40.86 8.38
CA GLU A 334 -39.46 42.25 8.70
C GLU A 334 -38.88 42.41 10.11
N GLU A 335 -39.18 41.48 11.01
CA GLU A 335 -38.64 41.43 12.37
C GLU A 335 -37.11 41.31 12.41
N PHE A 336 -36.48 40.73 11.38
CA PHE A 336 -35.01 40.63 11.31
C PHE A 336 -34.34 41.97 11.02
N PHE A 337 -35.08 42.96 10.52
CA PHE A 337 -34.60 44.28 10.12
C PHE A 337 -35.13 45.42 11.00
N ALA A 338 -35.93 45.09 12.02
CA ALA A 338 -36.61 46.09 12.85
C ALA A 338 -35.65 46.95 13.70
N GLU A 339 -34.57 46.34 14.19
CA GLU A 339 -33.58 47.03 15.03
C GLU A 339 -32.44 47.67 14.22
N THR A 340 -32.15 47.12 13.05
CA THR A 340 -31.10 47.61 12.15
C THR A 340 -31.43 47.27 10.70
N PRO A 341 -31.21 48.19 9.74
CA PRO A 341 -31.44 47.92 8.33
C PRO A 341 -30.50 46.85 7.74
N GLU A 342 -29.38 46.56 8.42
CA GLU A 342 -28.38 45.57 7.99
C GLU A 342 -27.97 44.67 9.18
N PRO A 343 -28.75 43.63 9.53
CA PRO A 343 -28.38 42.70 10.59
C PRO A 343 -27.17 41.85 10.19
N LEU A 344 -26.36 41.45 11.17
CA LEU A 344 -25.17 40.62 10.93
C LEU A 344 -25.56 39.19 10.55
N LEU A 345 -24.89 38.60 9.56
CA LEU A 345 -25.12 37.23 9.11
C LEU A 345 -25.04 36.21 10.26
N VAL A 346 -24.02 36.32 11.12
CA VAL A 346 -23.87 35.40 12.27
C VAL A 346 -25.01 35.49 13.29
N TRP A 347 -25.67 36.65 13.41
CA TRP A 347 -26.84 36.81 14.25
C TRP A 347 -28.07 36.15 13.61
N VAL A 348 -28.29 36.40 12.32
CA VAL A 348 -29.37 35.78 11.54
C VAL A 348 -29.25 34.25 11.58
N LEU A 349 -28.06 33.69 11.30
CA LEU A 349 -27.83 32.24 11.33
C LEU A 349 -28.09 31.61 12.70
N SER A 350 -27.76 32.34 13.78
CA SER A 350 -28.02 31.89 15.14
C SER A 350 -29.52 31.89 15.45
N LYS A 351 -30.27 32.91 15.01
CA LYS A 351 -31.72 32.99 15.18
C LYS A 351 -32.46 31.91 14.38
N LEU A 352 -31.94 31.54 13.22
CA LEU A 352 -32.47 30.45 12.40
C LEU A 352 -32.05 29.05 12.90
N SER A 353 -31.33 28.96 14.03
CA SER A 353 -30.78 27.70 14.58
C SER A 353 -29.93 26.91 13.58
N PHE A 354 -29.35 27.60 12.58
CA PHE A 354 -28.42 27.00 11.63
C PHE A 354 -27.03 26.82 12.26
N ILE A 355 -26.67 27.74 13.16
CA ILE A 355 -25.53 27.65 14.06
C ILE A 355 -25.99 27.77 15.52
N PRO A 356 -25.25 27.19 16.49
CA PRO A 356 -25.67 27.17 17.89
C PRO A 356 -25.74 28.56 18.57
N SER A 357 -24.85 29.47 18.19
CA SER A 357 -24.76 30.82 18.77
C SER A 357 -23.97 31.78 17.87
N VAL A 358 -24.09 33.08 18.15
CA VAL A 358 -23.28 34.13 17.48
C VAL A 358 -21.78 33.96 17.73
N SER A 359 -21.38 33.59 18.95
CA SER A 359 -19.97 33.35 19.30
C SER A 359 -19.40 32.15 18.55
N GLU A 360 -20.19 31.09 18.37
CA GLU A 360 -19.80 29.93 17.57
C GLU A 360 -19.70 30.28 16.08
N GLY A 361 -20.61 31.12 15.57
CA GLY A 361 -20.52 31.63 14.20
C GLY A 361 -19.20 32.37 13.92
N ARG A 362 -18.80 33.26 14.83
CA ARG A 362 -17.50 33.96 14.71
C ARG A 362 -16.32 33.01 14.77
N ARG A 363 -16.36 32.00 15.66
CA ARG A 363 -15.34 30.95 15.74
C ARG A 363 -15.23 30.18 14.42
N LEU A 364 -16.37 29.83 13.81
CA LEU A 364 -16.41 29.14 12.52
C LEU A 364 -15.85 30.00 11.39
N ILE A 365 -16.12 31.32 11.37
CA ILE A 365 -15.52 32.26 10.41
C ILE A 365 -13.98 32.26 10.56
N LYS A 366 -13.46 32.44 11.79
CA LYS A 366 -12.01 32.41 12.07
C LYS A 366 -11.35 31.08 11.66
N ALA A 367 -12.06 29.96 11.84
CA ALA A 367 -11.60 28.64 11.45
C ALA A 367 -11.76 28.33 9.95
N GLY A 368 -12.30 29.25 9.14
CA GLY A 368 -12.56 29.04 7.71
C GLY A 368 -13.66 28.00 7.43
N GLY A 369 -14.61 27.89 8.36
CA GLY A 369 -15.70 26.92 8.37
C GLY A 369 -17.05 27.46 7.88
N LEU A 370 -17.17 28.72 7.49
CA LEU A 370 -18.40 29.30 6.90
C LEU A 370 -18.12 29.88 5.51
N TYR A 371 -19.05 29.66 4.60
CA TYR A 371 -18.93 30.05 3.19
C TYR A 371 -20.22 30.74 2.72
N LEU A 372 -20.06 31.76 1.88
CA LEU A 372 -21.13 32.37 1.10
C LEU A 372 -21.00 31.86 -0.34
N SER A 373 -21.94 31.03 -0.79
CA SER A 373 -21.81 30.25 -2.01
C SER A 373 -20.49 29.45 -2.02
N GLU A 374 -19.51 29.85 -2.84
CA GLU A 374 -18.20 29.19 -2.93
C GLU A 374 -17.12 29.88 -2.07
N ASP A 375 -17.31 31.14 -1.69
CA ASP A 375 -16.29 31.97 -1.06
C ASP A 375 -16.29 31.82 0.46
N LYS A 376 -15.09 31.75 1.04
CA LYS A 376 -14.94 31.76 2.51
C LYS A 376 -15.36 33.11 3.04
N ILE A 377 -16.23 33.10 4.05
CA ILE A 377 -16.52 34.32 4.81
C ILE A 377 -15.32 34.57 5.72
N THR A 378 -14.69 35.73 5.58
CA THR A 378 -13.56 36.18 6.41
C THR A 378 -13.94 37.31 7.36
N ASP A 379 -15.04 38.01 7.07
CA ASP A 379 -15.55 39.11 7.89
C ASP A 379 -16.59 38.62 8.92
N GLU A 380 -16.25 38.73 10.20
CA GLU A 380 -17.15 38.42 11.33
C GLU A 380 -18.34 39.37 11.45
N LYS A 381 -18.26 40.53 10.78
CA LYS A 381 -19.29 41.57 10.75
C LYS A 381 -20.01 41.64 9.41
N PHE A 382 -19.99 40.57 8.62
CA PHE A 382 -20.68 40.52 7.34
C PHE A 382 -22.18 40.88 7.48
N PRO A 383 -22.66 41.97 6.85
CA PRO A 383 -24.05 42.41 6.94
C PRO A 383 -24.96 41.69 5.94
N ILE A 384 -26.24 41.55 6.29
CA ILE A 384 -27.30 41.06 5.40
C ILE A 384 -28.17 42.24 4.97
N GLN A 385 -28.25 42.47 3.66
CA GLN A 385 -29.05 43.54 3.06
C GLN A 385 -30.39 43.01 2.57
N LYS A 386 -31.49 43.70 2.91
CA LYS A 386 -32.86 43.39 2.47
C LYS A 386 -32.97 43.26 0.94
N GLY A 387 -33.73 42.29 0.45
CA GLY A 387 -33.98 42.03 -0.96
C GLY A 387 -32.88 41.24 -1.69
N LYS A 388 -31.91 40.67 -0.96
CA LYS A 388 -30.85 39.84 -1.53
C LYS A 388 -30.99 38.36 -1.16
N GLU A 389 -30.33 37.52 -1.93
CA GLU A 389 -30.23 36.08 -1.63
C GLU A 389 -28.82 35.72 -1.18
N TYR A 390 -28.73 34.88 -0.16
CA TYR A 390 -27.47 34.39 0.40
C TYR A 390 -27.53 32.88 0.55
N LEU A 391 -26.65 32.17 -0.17
CA LEU A 391 -26.45 30.74 0.04
C LEU A 391 -25.33 30.54 1.06
N VAL A 392 -25.67 30.05 2.25
CA VAL A 392 -24.71 29.86 3.33
C VAL A 392 -24.40 28.39 3.50
N ARG A 393 -23.11 28.06 3.66
CA ARG A 393 -22.63 26.70 3.87
C ARG A 393 -21.71 26.60 5.09
N GLN A 394 -22.00 25.64 5.96
CA GLN A 394 -21.18 25.32 7.13
C GLN A 394 -20.26 24.12 6.84
N GLY A 395 -18.95 24.33 6.84
CA GLY A 395 -17.93 23.29 6.64
C GLY A 395 -17.78 22.82 5.19
N LYS A 396 -16.72 22.05 4.92
CA LYS A 396 -16.40 21.59 3.55
C LYS A 396 -17.41 20.58 2.99
N LYS A 397 -18.12 19.84 3.85
CA LYS A 397 -19.15 18.82 3.54
C LYS A 397 -20.42 18.97 4.41
N GLY A 398 -20.67 20.14 5.00
CA GLY A 398 -21.75 20.29 5.97
C GLY A 398 -23.03 20.90 5.38
N LYS A 399 -23.84 21.50 6.25
CA LYS A 399 -25.21 21.93 5.95
C LYS A 399 -25.24 23.15 5.03
N PHE A 400 -26.29 23.26 4.23
CA PHE A 400 -26.61 24.40 3.38
C PHE A 400 -27.88 25.09 3.87
N LEU A 401 -27.95 26.41 3.69
CA LEU A 401 -29.13 27.22 3.95
C LEU A 401 -29.20 28.33 2.91
N LYS A 402 -30.34 28.46 2.23
CA LYS A 402 -30.60 29.61 1.36
C LYS A 402 -31.44 30.62 2.13
N ILE A 403 -30.94 31.85 2.26
CA ILE A 403 -31.61 32.96 2.93
C ILE A 403 -32.09 33.93 1.85
N ILE A 404 -33.39 34.23 1.85
CA ILE A 404 -33.96 35.32 1.05
C ILE A 404 -34.30 36.43 2.03
N SER A 405 -33.54 37.51 1.94
CA SER A 405 -33.56 38.65 2.88
C SER A 405 -34.53 39.75 2.49
#